data_AF-A0A6P1YCX6-F1
#
_entry.id   AF-A0A6P1YCX6-F1
#
_cell.length_a   1.000
_cell.length_b   1.000
_cell.length_c   1.000
_cell.angle_alpha   90.00
_cell.angle_beta   90.00
_cell.angle_gamma   90.00
#
_symmetry.space_group_name_H-M   'P 1'
#
loop_
_entity.id
_entity.type
_entity.pdbx_description
1 polymer ?
#
loop_
_entity_poly.entity_id
_entity_poly.type
_entity_poly.pdbx_seq_one_letter_code
_entity_poly.pdbx_strand_id
1 'polypeptide(L)' 'MILSQELAQKCVDRIMNNLGHNINIMDKNGIIIASGSKERIGTYHKIADEVIKQRKRIDVYKEDSKNIKG' A
#
# COMPACT_ATOMS: atom_id res chain seq x y z
N MET A 1 -6.96 -11.08 -12.88
CA MET A 1 -7.98 -10.49 -12.00
C MET A 1 -7.68 -9.01 -11.87
N ILE A 2 -8.65 -8.14 -12.15
CA ILE A 2 -8.50 -6.68 -12.00
C ILE A 2 -9.35 -6.30 -10.80
N LEU A 3 -8.74 -5.73 -9.76
CA LEU A 3 -9.46 -5.19 -8.61
C LEU A 3 -9.83 -3.75 -8.94
N SER A 4 -11.11 -3.39 -8.88
CA SER A 4 -11.53 -2.00 -9.06
C SER A 4 -11.09 -1.16 -7.87
N GLN A 5 -10.80 0.12 -8.12
CA GLN A 5 -10.42 1.07 -7.07
C GLN A 5 -11.49 1.17 -5.97
N GLU A 6 -12.77 1.16 -6.36
CA GLU A 6 -13.89 1.18 -5.43
C GLU A 6 -13.89 -0.04 -4.50
N LEU A 7 -13.68 -1.24 -5.05
CA LEU A 7 -13.64 -2.46 -4.25
C LEU A 7 -12.41 -2.49 -3.34
N ALA A 8 -11.25 -2.07 -3.85
CA ALA A 8 -10.03 -1.92 -3.06
C ALA A 8 -10.24 -0.97 -1.87
N GLN A 9 -10.90 0.18 -2.10
CA GLN A 9 -11.18 1.14 -1.03
C GLN A 9 -12.15 0.57 0.00
N LYS A 10 -13.22 -0.11 -0.43
CA LYS A 10 -14.13 -0.82 0.50
C LYS A 10 -13.41 -1.84 1.36
N CYS A 11 -12.41 -2.53 0.81
CA CYS A 11 -11.57 -3.46 1.58
C CYS A 11 -10.73 -2.70 2.62
N VAL A 12 -10.01 -1.64 2.21
CA VAL A 12 -9.23 -0.81 3.12
C VAL A 12 -10.10 -0.29 4.27
N ASP A 13 -11.24 0.34 3.96
CA ASP A 13 -12.14 0.91 4.96
C ASP A 13 -12.61 -0.14 5.97
N ARG A 14 -12.99 -1.34 5.50
CA ARG A 14 -13.42 -2.45 6.38
C ARG A 14 -12.28 -2.98 7.25
N ILE A 15 -11.08 -3.14 6.70
CA ILE A 15 -9.96 -3.68 7.47
C ILE A 15 -9.51 -2.65 8.51
N MET A 16 -9.42 -1.37 8.15
CA MET A 16 -9.03 -0.32 9.10
C MET A 16 -10.02 -0.19 10.26
N ASN A 17 -11.33 -0.31 10.00
CA ASN A 17 -12.35 -0.31 11.06
C ASN A 17 -12.13 -1.40 12.12
N ASN A 18 -11.50 -2.52 11.74
CA ASN A 18 -11.22 -3.63 12.65
C ASN A 18 -9.80 -3.60 13.24
N LEU A 19 -8.81 -3.15 12.46
CA LEU A 19 -7.39 -3.26 12.81
C LEU A 19 -6.81 -1.98 13.44
N GLY A 20 -7.44 -0.82 13.24
CA GLY A 20 -6.99 0.47 13.80
C GLY A 20 -5.68 1.03 13.21
N HIS A 21 -5.19 0.46 12.11
CA HIS A 21 -3.96 0.91 11.44
C HIS A 21 -4.25 1.39 10.02
N ASN A 22 -3.44 2.32 9.51
CA ASN A 22 -3.53 2.79 8.13
C ASN A 22 -3.09 1.69 7.16
N ILE A 23 -3.94 1.36 6.19
CA ILE A 23 -3.72 0.27 5.23
C ILE A 23 -3.75 0.82 3.82
N ASN A 24 -2.89 0.28 2.96
CA ASN A 24 -2.79 0.65 1.56
C ASN A 24 -2.84 -0.60 0.68
N ILE A 25 -3.43 -0.47 -0.50
CA ILE A 25 -3.40 -1.49 -1.56
C ILE A 25 -2.78 -0.84 -2.79
N MET A 26 -1.84 -1.54 -3.43
CA MET A 26 -1.14 -1.09 -4.64
C MET A 26 -1.43 -1.99 -5.84
N ASP A 27 -1.26 -1.45 -7.05
CA ASP A 27 -1.28 -2.21 -8.29
C ASP A 27 0.08 -2.85 -8.61
N LYS A 28 0.17 -3.55 -9.75
CA LYS A 28 1.39 -4.22 -10.24
C LYS A 28 2.53 -3.26 -10.62
N ASN A 29 2.28 -1.96 -10.68
CA ASN A 29 3.27 -0.93 -10.97
C ASN A 29 3.72 -0.21 -9.67
N GLY A 30 3.24 -0.67 -8.50
CA GLY A 30 3.51 -0.03 -7.21
C GLY A 30 2.70 1.26 -6.98
N ILE A 31 1.65 1.51 -7.76
CA ILE A 31 0.77 2.68 -7.58
C ILE A 31 -0.29 2.34 -6.54
N ILE A 32 -0.47 3.22 -5.55
CA ILE A 32 -1.49 3.05 -4.51
C ILE A 32 -2.88 3.26 -5.14
N ILE A 33 -3.73 2.24 -5.07
CA ILE A 33 -5.10 2.27 -5.59
C ILE A 33 -6.16 2.40 -4.48
N ALA A 34 -5.81 2.09 -3.22
CA ALA A 34 -6.67 2.34 -2.07
C ALA A 34 -5.81 2.62 -0.83
N SER A 35 -6.30 3.48 0.06
CA SER A 35 -5.51 3.98 1.20
C SER A 35 -6.42 4.52 2.30
N GLY A 36 -6.00 4.40 3.55
CA GLY A 36 -6.58 5.17 4.65
C GLY A 36 -6.21 6.65 4.63
N SER A 37 -5.05 6.96 4.05
CA SER A 37 -4.62 8.31 3.69
C SER A 37 -4.98 8.58 2.23
N LYS A 38 -6.17 9.12 1.97
CA LYS A 38 -6.70 9.29 0.60
C LYS A 38 -5.78 10.11 -0.31
N GLU A 39 -5.00 11.03 0.25
CA GLU A 39 -3.98 11.83 -0.42
C GLU A 39 -2.86 11.00 -1.07
N ARG A 40 -2.70 9.74 -0.67
CA ARG A 40 -1.70 8.82 -1.25
C ARG A 40 -2.22 8.05 -2.45
N ILE A 41 -3.53 8.07 -2.73
CA ILE A 41 -4.08 7.35 -3.88
C ILE A 41 -3.53 7.96 -5.16
N GLY A 42 -3.02 7.11 -6.06
CA GLY A 42 -2.37 7.51 -7.31
C GLY A 42 -0.87 7.81 -7.17
N THR A 43 -0.30 7.77 -5.95
CA THR A 43 1.14 7.94 -5.76
C THR A 43 1.88 6.62 -5.88
N TYR A 44 3.16 6.70 -6.25
CA TYR A 44 4.04 5.55 -6.35
C TYR A 44 4.65 5.20 -4.99
N HIS A 45 4.61 3.91 -4.65
CA HIS A 45 5.16 3.36 -3.44
C HIS A 45 6.41 2.52 -3.72
N LYS A 46 7.59 3.05 -3.42
CA LYS A 46 8.87 2.41 -3.74
C LYS A 46 9.01 0.98 -3.18
N ILE A 47 8.59 0.77 -1.93
CA ILE A 47 8.66 -0.56 -1.31
C ILE A 47 7.73 -1.55 -2.01
N ALA A 48 6.60 -1.11 -2.58
CA ALA A 48 5.72 -2.01 -3.31
C ALA A 48 6.40 -2.54 -4.57
N ASP A 49 7.12 -1.69 -5.31
CA ASP A 49 7.92 -2.09 -6.47
C ASP A 49 9.04 -3.07 -6.08
N GLU A 50 9.72 -2.83 -4.96
CA GLU A 50 10.74 -3.76 -4.44
C GLU A 50 10.13 -5.12 -4.08
N VAL A 51 8.97 -5.16 -3.41
CA VAL A 51 8.23 -6.40 -3.12
C VAL A 51 7.84 -7.13 -4.41
N ILE A 52 7.36 -6.41 -5.43
CA ILE A 52 6.97 -6.99 -6.72
C ILE A 52 8.18 -7.62 -7.42
N LYS A 53 9.32 -6.92 -7.44
CA LYS A 53 10.58 -7.39 -8.06
C LYS A 53 11.15 -8.60 -7.33
N GLN A 54 11.19 -8.56 -6.00
CA GLN A 54 11.82 -9.60 -5.18
C GLN A 54 10.88 -10.79 -4.89
N ARG A 55 9.57 -10.59 -5.02
CA ARG A 55 8.51 -11.56 -4.66
C ARG A 55 8.64 -12.07 -3.22
N LYS A 56 9.06 -11.19 -2.32
CA LYS A 56 9.28 -11.49 -0.90
C LYS A 56 8.60 -10.43 -0.06
N ARG A 57 8.16 -10.84 1.14
CA ARG A 57 7.72 -9.90 2.17
C ARG A 57 8.91 -9.03 2.56
N ILE A 58 8.68 -7.72 2.65
CA ILE A 58 9.63 -6.75 3.18
C ILE A 58 8.96 -6.09 4.37
N ASP A 59 9.57 -6.23 5.54
CA ASP A 59 9.18 -5.54 6.77
C ASP A 59 10.11 -4.33 6.93
N VAL A 60 9.54 -3.15 7.16
CA VAL A 60 10.27 -1.88 7.27
C VAL A 60 10.05 -1.30 8.65
N TYR A 61 11.13 -1.04 9.37
CA TYR A 61 11.12 -0.45 10.71
C TYR A 61 11.57 1.01 10.65
N LYS A 62 11.37 1.73 11.76
CA LYS A 62 11.71 3.17 11.84
C LYS A 62 13.19 3.44 11.55
N GLU A 63 14.08 2.50 11.85
CA GLU A 63 15.52 2.59 11.64
C GLU A 63 15.90 2.54 10.14
N ASP A 64 15.08 1.89 9.31
CA ASP A 64 15.25 1.76 7.86
C ASP A 64 14.82 3.02 7.09
N SER A 65 14.09 3.94 7.75
CA SER A 65 13.43 5.10 7.14
C SER A 65 14.38 6.10 6.45
N LYS A 66 15.69 6.02 6.73
CA LYS A 66 16.68 6.96 6.19
C LYS A 66 16.77 6.93 4.65
N ASN A 67 16.32 5.85 3.99
CA ASN A 67 16.42 5.68 2.54
C ASN A 67 15.10 5.29 1.84
N ILE A 68 13.98 5.32 2.56
CA ILE A 68 12.71 4.79 2.08
C ILE A 68 11.66 5.91 2.10
N LYS A 69 11.14 6.25 0.90
CA LYS A 69 9.94 7.06 0.77
C LYS A 69 8.76 6.13 0.51
N GLY A 70 7.83 6.09 1.47
CA GLY A 70 6.52 5.46 1.36
C GLY A 70 5.45 6.54 1.35
#